data_AF-A0A9W5PK43-F1
#
_entry.id   AF-A0A9W5PK43-F1
#
_cell.length_a   1.000
_cell.length_b   1.000
_cell.length_c   1.000
_cell.angle_alpha   90.00
_cell.angle_beta   90.00
_cell.angle_gamma   90.00
#
_symmetry.space_group_name_H-M   'P 1'
#
loop_
_entity.id
_entity.type
_entity.pdbx_description
1 polymer ?
#
loop_
_entity_poly.entity_id
_entity_poly.type
_entity_poly.pdbx_seq_one_letter_code
_entity_poly.pdbx_strand_id
1 'polypeptide(L)'
;MIDEQLSDGYYRVSEVATMLDIPESTLRRWLNDFDEYLNIKKERQLKYVHEDSIDTVKKIKHYYSESKKKHEIVGLLDMDPTVIRNVYAEDVDGDGEPKETSLVKAQQVNPDFIEALTEKITEEVTAKVTEELTKQNMEFFAAVAKQSQDNFDRINKRLEERDEKLMSTIRLIQEQKSANAQRQENTEQKGGFFSKLFGKK
;
A
#
# COMPACT_ATOMS: atom_id res chain seq x y z
N MET A 1 58.88 -11.08 7.84
CA MET A 1 58.17 -12.36 7.66
C MET A 1 57.00 -12.06 6.76
N ILE A 2 56.95 -12.74 5.62
CA ILE A 2 56.22 -12.32 4.42
C ILE A 2 54.75 -12.69 4.62
N ASP A 3 53.88 -11.68 4.67
CA ASP A 3 52.43 -11.85 4.51
C ASP A 3 52.19 -12.31 3.08
N GLU A 4 51.95 -13.61 2.96
CA GLU A 4 51.41 -14.21 1.76
C GLU A 4 49.94 -13.79 1.69
N GLN A 5 49.68 -12.70 0.97
CA GLN A 5 48.33 -12.30 0.58
C GLN A 5 47.69 -13.47 -0.16
N LEU A 6 46.78 -14.17 0.51
CA LEU A 6 45.86 -15.11 -0.13
C LEU A 6 44.99 -14.30 -1.09
N SER A 7 45.40 -14.27 -2.36
CA SER A 7 44.81 -13.59 -3.51
C SER A 7 43.40 -14.07 -3.91
N ASP A 8 42.61 -14.58 -2.96
CA ASP A 8 41.36 -15.29 -3.21
C ASP A 8 40.19 -14.72 -2.40
N GLY A 9 40.29 -13.44 -1.99
CA GLY A 9 39.22 -12.74 -1.24
C GLY A 9 39.04 -13.21 0.20
N TYR A 10 39.99 -13.98 0.76
CA TYR A 10 39.93 -14.47 2.13
C TYR A 10 40.79 -13.64 3.08
N TYR A 11 40.17 -13.14 4.14
CA TYR A 11 40.80 -12.34 5.19
C TYR A 11 40.94 -13.16 6.47
N ARG A 12 42.05 -12.96 7.20
CA ARG A 12 42.23 -13.56 8.52
C ARG A 12 41.22 -12.98 9.50
N VAL A 13 40.80 -13.78 10.48
CA VAL A 13 39.89 -13.31 11.54
C VAL A 13 40.44 -12.07 12.25
N SER A 14 41.75 -11.96 12.45
CA SER A 14 42.39 -10.78 13.04
C SER A 14 42.23 -9.51 12.19
N GLU A 15 42.27 -9.66 10.87
CA GLU A 15 42.11 -8.55 9.92
C GLU A 15 40.65 -8.10 9.88
N VAL A 16 39.70 -9.05 9.80
CA VAL A 16 38.27 -8.76 9.83
C VAL A 16 37.84 -8.15 11.16
N ALA A 17 38.38 -8.63 12.29
CA ALA A 17 38.14 -8.06 13.61
C ALA A 17 38.57 -6.60 13.69
N THR A 18 39.73 -6.28 13.10
CA THR A 18 40.25 -4.90 13.04
C THR A 18 39.41 -4.04 12.09
N MET A 19 39.05 -4.56 10.91
CA MET A 19 38.25 -3.86 9.91
C MET A 19 36.86 -3.49 10.43
N LEU A 20 36.24 -4.40 11.19
CA LEU A 20 34.88 -4.23 11.67
C LEU A 20 34.82 -3.64 13.08
N ASP A 21 35.95 -3.36 13.73
CA ASP A 21 36.01 -2.92 15.12
C ASP A 21 35.20 -3.85 16.06
N ILE A 22 35.58 -5.13 16.06
CA ILE A 22 34.97 -6.19 16.86
C ILE A 22 36.08 -6.96 17.58
N PRO A 23 35.93 -7.28 18.89
CA PRO A 23 36.88 -8.15 19.57
C PRO A 23 37.02 -9.50 18.86
N GLU A 24 38.26 -9.96 18.68
CA GLU A 24 38.55 -11.19 17.93
C GLU A 24 37.84 -12.42 18.53
N SER A 25 37.72 -12.48 19.86
CA SER A 25 36.96 -13.53 20.57
C SER A 25 35.48 -13.53 20.20
N THR A 26 34.88 -12.35 20.07
CA THR A 26 33.48 -12.17 19.68
C THR A 26 33.27 -12.58 18.22
N LEU A 27 34.16 -12.16 17.32
CA LEU A 27 34.10 -12.55 15.92
C LEU A 27 34.25 -14.08 15.78
N ARG A 28 35.23 -14.70 16.44
CA ARG A 28 35.42 -16.16 16.45
C ARG A 28 34.16 -16.90 16.93
N ARG A 29 33.47 -16.35 17.92
CA ARG A 29 32.20 -16.90 18.40
C ARG A 29 31.11 -16.79 17.33
N TRP A 30 30.93 -15.65 16.68
CA TRP A 30 29.92 -15.48 15.63
C TRP A 30 30.19 -16.36 14.41
N LEU A 31 31.46 -16.51 14.02
CA LEU A 31 31.87 -17.43 12.97
C LEU A 31 31.54 -18.90 13.28
N ASN A 32 31.37 -19.27 14.54
CA ASN A 32 30.87 -20.60 14.93
C ASN A 32 29.35 -20.63 15.05
N ASP A 33 28.75 -19.55 15.54
CA ASP A 33 27.32 -19.48 15.81
C ASP A 33 26.48 -19.39 14.52
N PHE A 34 27.07 -18.88 13.43
CA PHE A 34 26.45 -18.63 12.14
C PHE A 34 27.31 -19.17 10.97
N ASP A 35 28.03 -20.28 11.16
CA ASP A 35 28.85 -20.90 10.12
C ASP A 35 28.04 -21.30 8.88
N GLU A 36 26.78 -21.68 9.06
CA GLU A 36 25.81 -21.92 7.99
C GLU A 36 25.56 -20.70 7.09
N TYR A 37 25.84 -19.48 7.52
CA TYR A 37 25.55 -18.25 6.76
C TYR A 37 26.82 -17.55 6.25
N LEU A 38 27.98 -18.15 6.48
CA LEU A 38 29.27 -17.52 6.26
C LEU A 38 30.19 -18.47 5.49
N ASN A 39 30.83 -17.97 4.44
CA ASN A 39 31.88 -18.66 3.74
C ASN A 39 33.21 -18.52 4.51
N ILE A 40 33.54 -19.58 5.26
CA ILE A 40 34.69 -19.63 6.15
C ILE A 40 35.60 -20.78 5.73
N LYS A 41 36.87 -20.48 5.47
CA LYS A 41 37.91 -21.48 5.21
C LYS A 41 38.69 -21.77 6.49
N LYS A 42 38.88 -23.05 6.81
CA LYS A 42 39.71 -23.49 7.95
C LYS A 42 41.00 -24.09 7.42
N GLU A 43 42.13 -23.47 7.71
CA GLU A 43 43.45 -24.01 7.36
C GLU A 43 44.27 -24.25 8.62
N ARG A 44 44.54 -25.52 8.91
CA ARG A 44 45.22 -26.00 10.14
C ARG A 44 44.50 -25.55 11.42
N GLN A 45 44.88 -24.39 11.96
CA GLN A 45 44.38 -23.78 13.20
C GLN A 45 43.85 -22.35 12.98
N LEU A 46 43.96 -21.84 11.76
CA LEU A 46 43.56 -20.50 11.39
C LEU A 46 42.25 -20.55 10.62
N LYS A 47 41.38 -19.59 10.92
CA LYS A 47 40.14 -19.36 10.19
C LYS A 47 40.30 -18.16 9.29
N TYR A 48 39.72 -18.24 8.11
CA TYR A 48 39.68 -17.16 7.14
C TYR A 48 38.24 -16.94 6.72
N VAL A 49 37.86 -15.68 6.53
CA VAL A 49 36.51 -15.25 6.16
C VAL A 49 36.58 -14.70 4.75
N HIS A 50 35.71 -15.17 3.87
CA HIS A 50 35.62 -14.64 2.50
C HIS A 50 35.00 -13.23 2.49
N GLU A 51 35.36 -12.42 1.49
CA GLU A 51 34.87 -11.06 1.30
C GLU A 51 33.34 -10.98 1.29
N ASP A 52 32.67 -11.89 0.58
CA ASP A 52 31.20 -11.96 0.50
C ASP A 52 30.52 -12.11 1.87
N SER A 53 31.24 -12.68 2.85
CA SER A 53 30.71 -12.91 4.20
C SER A 53 30.92 -11.72 5.13
N ILE A 54 31.74 -10.73 4.75
CA ILE A 54 32.01 -9.54 5.56
C ILE A 54 30.71 -8.75 5.77
N ASP A 55 29.88 -8.61 4.74
CA ASP A 55 28.62 -7.89 4.84
C ASP A 55 27.60 -8.63 5.71
N THR A 56 27.56 -9.96 5.67
CA THR A 56 26.78 -10.77 6.62
C THR A 56 27.26 -10.58 8.06
N VAL A 57 28.58 -10.53 8.30
CA VAL A 57 29.14 -10.24 9.63
C VAL A 57 28.76 -8.82 10.11
N LYS A 58 28.74 -7.82 9.22
CA LYS A 58 28.25 -6.46 9.56
C LYS A 58 26.78 -6.49 9.99
N LYS A 59 25.94 -7.25 9.29
CA LYS A 59 24.52 -7.43 9.67
C LYS A 59 24.39 -8.10 11.04
N ILE A 60 25.14 -9.16 11.28
CA ILE A 60 25.19 -9.83 12.59
C ILE A 60 25.61 -8.84 13.69
N LYS A 61 26.63 -8.01 13.46
CA LYS A 61 27.04 -6.93 14.38
C LYS A 61 25.88 -5.99 14.68
N HIS A 62 25.18 -5.55 13.63
CA HIS A 62 24.05 -4.63 13.76
C HIS A 62 22.91 -5.27 14.58
N TYR A 63 22.53 -6.51 14.31
CA TYR A 63 21.45 -7.17 15.08
C TYR A 63 21.81 -7.38 16.55
N TYR A 64 23.07 -7.69 16.86
CA TYR A 64 23.50 -7.72 18.26
C TYR A 64 23.47 -6.35 18.93
N SER A 65 23.73 -5.26 18.18
CA SER A 65 23.58 -3.89 18.71
C SER A 65 22.13 -3.53 19.03
N GLU A 66 21.17 -4.14 18.32
CA GLU A 66 19.73 -4.04 18.58
C GLU A 66 19.23 -5.00 19.69
N SER A 67 20.14 -5.63 20.44
CA SER A 67 19.83 -6.60 21.50
C SER A 67 19.05 -7.84 21.01
N LYS A 68 19.15 -8.20 19.73
CA LYS A 68 18.56 -9.43 19.19
C LYS A 68 19.27 -10.66 19.73
N LYS A 69 18.50 -11.72 19.99
CA LYS A 69 19.01 -13.03 20.41
C LYS A 69 19.39 -13.86 19.19
N LYS A 70 20.28 -14.85 19.38
CA LYS A 70 20.78 -15.74 18.32
C LYS A 70 19.68 -16.28 17.39
N HIS A 71 18.58 -16.80 17.95
CA HIS A 71 17.48 -17.35 17.15
C HIS A 71 16.73 -16.29 16.32
N GLU A 72 16.61 -15.06 16.83
CA GLU A 72 16.01 -13.95 16.08
C GLU A 72 16.92 -13.52 14.94
N ILE A 73 18.24 -13.51 15.17
CA ILE A 73 19.24 -13.22 14.14
C ILE A 73 19.19 -14.26 13.03
N VAL A 74 19.10 -15.56 13.36
CA VAL A 74 18.93 -16.64 12.37
C VAL A 74 17.69 -16.39 11.50
N GLY A 75 16.54 -16.08 12.11
CA GLY A 75 15.32 -15.78 11.34
C GLY A 75 15.44 -14.54 10.45
N LEU A 76 16.16 -13.50 10.89
CA LEU A 76 16.42 -12.31 10.08
C LEU A 76 17.37 -12.60 8.91
N LEU A 77 18.36 -13.47 9.11
CA LEU A 77 19.27 -13.92 8.04
C LEU A 77 18.55 -14.82 7.03
N ASP A 78 17.63 -15.68 7.47
CA ASP A 78 16.81 -16.52 6.58
C ASP A 78 15.85 -15.71 5.71
N MET A 79 15.40 -14.55 6.18
CA MET A 79 14.53 -13.64 5.42
C MET A 79 15.29 -12.72 4.46
N ASP A 80 16.62 -12.63 4.59
CA ASP A 80 17.43 -11.73 3.79
C ASP A 80 17.91 -12.42 2.50
N PRO A 81 17.42 -12.02 1.32
CA PRO A 81 17.76 -12.66 0.04
C PRO A 81 19.22 -12.46 -0.37
N THR A 82 19.95 -11.57 0.31
CA THR A 82 21.37 -11.32 0.04
C THR A 82 22.29 -12.19 0.89
N VAL A 83 21.76 -12.96 1.85
CA VAL A 83 22.53 -13.88 2.69
C VAL A 83 22.42 -15.29 2.11
N ILE A 84 23.57 -15.87 1.76
CA ILE A 84 23.65 -17.24 1.23
C ILE A 84 23.80 -18.20 2.41
N ARG A 85 22.90 -19.21 2.49
CA ARG A 85 23.00 -20.30 3.46
C ARG A 85 23.75 -21.48 2.84
N ASN A 86 24.82 -21.92 3.50
CA ASN A 86 25.58 -23.12 3.20
C ASN A 86 24.73 -24.35 3.54
N VAL A 87 24.49 -25.22 2.56
CA VAL A 87 23.86 -26.53 2.79
C VAL A 87 24.96 -27.58 2.73
N TYR A 88 25.27 -28.19 3.87
CA TYR A 88 26.13 -29.36 3.91
C TYR A 88 25.30 -30.57 3.45
N ALA A 89 25.70 -31.19 2.34
CA ALA A 89 25.23 -32.53 2.04
C ALA A 89 25.88 -33.47 3.07
N GLU A 90 25.08 -34.09 3.95
CA GLU A 90 25.55 -35.23 4.73
C GLU A 90 25.68 -36.43 3.78
N ASP A 91 26.81 -36.49 3.08
CA ASP A 91 27.26 -37.74 2.49
C ASP A 91 27.72 -38.64 3.64
N VAL A 92 26.80 -39.49 4.12
CA VAL A 92 27.11 -40.59 5.02
C VAL A 92 27.81 -41.66 4.20
N ASP A 93 29.14 -41.68 4.21
CA ASP A 93 29.91 -42.89 3.91
C ASP A 93 31.22 -42.92 4.72
N GLY A 94 31.55 -44.12 5.20
CA GLY A 94 32.60 -44.40 6.17
C GLY A 94 34.01 -44.11 5.70
N ASP A 95 34.88 -43.90 6.69
CA ASP A 95 36.33 -43.71 6.61
C ASP A 95 36.84 -42.39 6.00
N GLY A 96 36.92 -41.38 6.88
CA GLY A 96 38.18 -40.70 7.19
C GLY A 96 38.92 -39.99 6.05
N GLU A 97 38.41 -38.84 5.62
CA GLU A 97 39.10 -37.54 5.46
C GLU A 97 38.11 -36.51 4.88
N PRO A 98 37.87 -35.34 5.49
CA PRO A 98 36.97 -34.35 4.92
C PRO A 98 37.67 -33.62 3.77
N LYS A 99 37.41 -34.06 2.53
CA LYS A 99 37.65 -33.24 1.34
C LYS A 99 36.50 -32.26 1.19
N GLU A 100 36.74 -31.00 1.57
CA GLU A 100 35.88 -29.87 1.20
C GLU A 100 35.96 -29.65 -0.32
N THR A 101 35.21 -30.43 -1.10
CA THR A 101 34.87 -30.04 -2.48
C THR A 101 33.62 -29.17 -2.42
N SER A 102 33.84 -27.85 -2.38
CA SER A 102 32.82 -26.86 -2.67
C SER A 102 32.34 -27.04 -4.11
N LEU A 103 31.22 -27.74 -4.29
CA LEU A 103 30.53 -27.87 -5.57
C LEU A 103 29.04 -28.09 -5.34
N VAL A 104 28.22 -27.02 -5.38
CA VAL A 104 26.85 -27.15 -5.90
C VAL A 104 26.48 -25.88 -6.67
N LYS A 105 26.48 -26.01 -7.99
CA LYS A 105 25.69 -25.16 -8.90
C LYS A 105 24.29 -25.01 -8.32
N ALA A 106 23.84 -23.75 -8.22
CA ALA A 106 22.47 -23.38 -7.92
C ALA A 106 21.47 -24.44 -8.41
N GLN A 107 20.62 -24.92 -7.50
CA GLN A 107 19.41 -25.62 -7.86
C GLN A 107 18.66 -24.70 -8.81
N GLN A 108 18.78 -24.97 -10.12
CA GLN A 108 18.01 -24.27 -11.14
C GLN A 108 16.57 -24.65 -10.88
N VAL A 109 15.88 -23.82 -10.11
CA VAL A 109 14.44 -23.92 -9.95
C VAL A 109 13.88 -23.85 -11.36
N ASN A 110 13.12 -24.87 -11.77
CA ASN A 110 12.62 -24.96 -13.13
C ASN A 110 11.85 -23.66 -13.44
N PRO A 111 12.25 -22.86 -14.45
CA PRO A 111 11.56 -21.61 -14.78
C PRO A 111 10.06 -21.83 -15.02
N ASP A 112 9.67 -22.98 -15.56
CA ASP A 112 8.27 -23.34 -15.81
C ASP A 112 7.47 -23.45 -14.49
N PHE A 113 8.12 -23.88 -13.40
CA PHE A 113 7.47 -23.96 -12.08
C PHE A 113 7.28 -22.56 -11.48
N ILE A 114 8.27 -21.67 -11.65
CA ILE A 114 8.17 -20.28 -11.20
C ILE A 114 7.10 -19.54 -12.01
N GLU A 115 7.02 -19.78 -13.31
CA GLU A 115 6.00 -19.20 -14.19
C GLU A 115 4.60 -19.67 -13.79
N ALA A 116 4.38 -20.97 -13.61
CA ALA A 116 3.09 -21.51 -13.19
C ALA A 116 2.65 -21.00 -11.80
N LEU A 117 3.60 -20.87 -10.86
CA LEU A 117 3.31 -20.37 -9.52
C LEU A 117 3.01 -18.86 -9.55
N THR A 118 3.72 -18.11 -10.39
CA THR A 118 3.49 -16.68 -10.60
C THR A 118 2.15 -16.43 -11.27
N GLU A 119 1.81 -17.19 -12.31
CA GLU A 119 0.52 -17.12 -13.00
C GLU A 119 -0.63 -17.38 -12.04
N LYS A 120 -0.56 -18.48 -11.26
CA LYS A 120 -1.60 -18.82 -10.29
C LYS A 120 -1.79 -17.74 -9.21
N ILE A 121 -0.71 -17.18 -8.67
CA ILE A 121 -0.79 -16.08 -7.70
C ILE A 121 -1.40 -14.84 -8.38
N THR A 122 -0.98 -14.54 -9.60
CA THR A 122 -1.46 -13.37 -10.35
C THR A 122 -2.95 -13.48 -10.64
N GLU A 123 -3.43 -14.65 -11.08
CA GLU A 123 -4.84 -14.92 -11.31
C GLU A 123 -5.67 -14.78 -10.02
N GLU A 124 -5.23 -15.40 -8.92
CA GLU A 124 -5.97 -15.36 -7.66
C GLU A 124 -6.07 -13.94 -7.10
N VAL A 125 -4.96 -13.19 -7.12
CA VAL A 125 -4.93 -11.79 -6.67
C VAL A 125 -5.78 -10.92 -7.59
N THR A 126 -5.66 -11.10 -8.90
CA THR A 126 -6.43 -10.31 -9.88
C THR A 126 -7.92 -10.58 -9.73
N ALA A 127 -8.34 -11.83 -9.58
CA ALA A 127 -9.74 -12.20 -9.38
C ALA A 127 -10.31 -11.55 -8.10
N LYS A 128 -9.62 -11.67 -6.96
CA LYS A 128 -10.08 -11.07 -5.69
C LYS A 128 -10.14 -9.54 -5.76
N VAL A 129 -9.13 -8.90 -6.34
CA VAL A 129 -9.09 -7.43 -6.45
C VAL A 129 -10.18 -6.93 -7.39
N THR A 130 -10.38 -7.59 -8.53
CA THR A 130 -11.42 -7.20 -9.50
C THR A 130 -12.82 -7.43 -8.96
N GLU A 131 -13.07 -8.54 -8.25
CA GLU A 131 -14.36 -8.81 -7.59
C GLU A 131 -14.69 -7.72 -6.55
N GLU A 132 -13.75 -7.40 -5.66
CA GLU A 132 -13.97 -6.36 -4.65
C GLU A 132 -14.16 -4.98 -5.29
N LEU A 133 -13.37 -4.65 -6.31
CA LEU A 133 -13.49 -3.37 -7.03
C LEU A 133 -14.82 -3.26 -7.79
N THR A 134 -15.28 -4.33 -8.42
CA THR A 134 -16.58 -4.36 -9.12
C THR A 134 -17.73 -4.18 -8.15
N LYS A 135 -17.68 -4.81 -6.97
CA LYS A 135 -18.66 -4.61 -5.91
C LYS A 135 -18.71 -3.16 -5.42
N GLN A 136 -17.54 -2.58 -5.12
CA GLN A 136 -17.46 -1.18 -4.69
C GLN A 136 -17.99 -0.21 -5.76
N ASN A 137 -17.67 -0.47 -7.03
CA ASN A 137 -18.19 0.32 -8.15
C ASN A 137 -19.71 0.20 -8.25
N MET A 138 -20.28 -1.00 -8.11
CA MET A 138 -21.74 -1.19 -8.12
C MET A 138 -22.43 -0.43 -6.99
N GLU A 139 -21.91 -0.50 -5.77
CA GLU A 139 -22.43 0.25 -4.62
C GLU A 139 -22.35 1.76 -4.85
N PHE A 140 -21.22 2.23 -5.39
CA PHE A 140 -21.05 3.64 -5.75
C PHE A 140 -22.05 4.09 -6.83
N PHE A 141 -22.21 3.31 -7.90
CA PHE A 141 -23.18 3.62 -8.97
C PHE A 141 -24.61 3.65 -8.43
N ALA A 142 -24.99 2.71 -7.56
CA ALA A 142 -26.29 2.71 -6.91
C ALA A 142 -26.51 3.96 -6.03
N ALA A 143 -25.49 4.37 -5.27
CA ALA A 143 -25.54 5.58 -4.45
C ALA A 143 -25.69 6.85 -5.30
N VAL A 144 -24.94 6.96 -6.40
CA VAL A 144 -25.03 8.10 -7.34
C VAL A 144 -26.39 8.13 -8.02
N ALA A 145 -26.92 6.98 -8.46
CA ALA A 145 -28.24 6.91 -9.06
C ALA A 145 -29.34 7.38 -8.09
N LYS A 146 -29.27 6.94 -6.83
CA LYS A 146 -30.18 7.37 -5.77
C LYS A 146 -30.06 8.88 -5.51
N GLN A 147 -28.85 9.40 -5.39
CA GLN A 147 -28.61 10.83 -5.19
C GLN A 147 -29.17 11.67 -6.35
N SER A 148 -29.01 11.18 -7.59
CA SER A 148 -29.56 11.81 -8.79
C SER A 148 -31.08 11.89 -8.73
N GLN A 149 -31.74 10.78 -8.35
CA GLN A 149 -33.19 10.73 -8.19
C GLN A 149 -33.67 11.68 -7.08
N ASP A 150 -33.03 11.65 -5.91
CA ASP A 150 -33.36 12.54 -4.79
C ASP A 150 -33.23 14.03 -5.18
N ASN A 151 -32.21 14.36 -5.98
CA ASN A 151 -32.03 15.70 -6.51
C ASN A 151 -33.14 16.08 -7.49
N PHE A 152 -33.51 15.17 -8.40
CA PHE A 152 -34.60 15.39 -9.36
C PHE A 152 -35.93 15.65 -8.65
N ASP A 153 -36.25 14.84 -7.63
CA ASP A 153 -37.47 14.98 -6.85
C ASP A 153 -37.51 16.32 -6.09
N ARG A 154 -36.37 16.74 -5.51
CA ARG A 154 -36.24 18.06 -4.86
C ARG A 154 -36.44 19.22 -5.83
N ILE A 155 -35.90 19.10 -7.05
CA ILE A 155 -36.05 20.13 -8.09
C ILE A 155 -37.52 20.23 -8.49
N ASN A 156 -38.17 19.10 -8.81
CA ASN A 156 -39.57 19.08 -9.22
C ASN A 156 -40.48 19.66 -8.14
N LYS A 157 -40.30 19.27 -6.88
CA LYS A 157 -41.07 19.85 -5.77
C LYS A 157 -40.93 21.37 -5.68
N ARG A 158 -39.71 21.90 -5.85
CA ARG A 158 -39.48 23.36 -5.86
C ARG A 158 -40.11 24.04 -7.08
N LEU A 159 -40.13 23.38 -8.23
CA LEU A 159 -40.79 23.90 -9.42
C LEU A 159 -42.31 23.95 -9.23
N GLU A 160 -42.92 22.90 -8.68
CA GLU A 160 -44.34 22.88 -8.33
C GLU A 160 -44.70 23.99 -7.34
N GLU A 161 -43.97 24.12 -6.23
CA GLU A 161 -44.20 25.18 -5.23
C GLU A 161 -44.06 26.59 -5.84
N ARG A 162 -43.12 26.78 -6.77
CA ARG A 162 -42.95 28.04 -7.49
C ARG A 162 -44.14 28.31 -8.40
N ASP A 163 -44.59 27.31 -9.14
CA ASP A 163 -45.67 27.44 -10.09
C ASP A 163 -47.01 27.69 -9.38
N GLU A 164 -47.26 27.05 -8.23
CA GLU A 164 -48.41 27.36 -7.36
C GLU A 164 -48.41 28.82 -6.89
N LYS A 165 -47.27 29.31 -6.38
CA LYS A 165 -47.11 30.71 -5.94
C LYS A 165 -47.29 31.70 -7.09
N LEU A 166 -46.81 31.35 -8.28
CA LEU A 166 -46.98 32.16 -9.47
C LEU A 166 -48.46 32.25 -9.86
N MET A 167 -49.18 31.13 -9.85
CA MET A 167 -50.61 31.09 -10.16
C MET A 167 -51.45 31.83 -9.12
N SER A 168 -51.13 31.70 -7.82
CA SER A 168 -51.81 32.47 -6.77
C SER A 168 -51.59 33.97 -6.94
N THR A 169 -50.38 34.38 -7.34
CA THR A 169 -50.06 35.79 -7.59
C THR A 169 -50.80 36.33 -8.81
N ILE A 170 -50.84 35.58 -9.91
CA ILE A 170 -51.61 35.95 -11.11
C ILE A 170 -53.09 36.11 -10.76
N ARG A 171 -53.65 35.16 -10.00
CA ARG A 171 -55.05 35.22 -9.57
C ARG A 171 -55.33 36.47 -8.73
N LEU A 172 -54.47 36.78 -7.77
CA LEU A 172 -54.59 37.98 -6.94
C LEU A 172 -54.53 39.27 -7.78
N ILE A 173 -53.62 39.33 -8.77
CA ILE A 173 -53.52 40.47 -9.70
C ILE A 173 -54.80 40.59 -10.54
N GLN A 174 -55.37 39.49 -11.03
CA GLN A 174 -56.63 39.49 -11.78
C GLN A 174 -57.80 39.95 -10.92
N GLU A 175 -57.93 39.44 -9.70
CA GLU A 175 -58.97 39.83 -8.74
C GLU A 175 -58.86 41.33 -8.39
N GLN A 176 -57.65 41.84 -8.14
CA GLN A 176 -57.40 43.27 -7.92
C GLN A 176 -57.77 44.12 -9.15
N LYS A 177 -57.39 43.67 -10.34
CA LYS A 177 -57.71 44.38 -11.59
C LYS A 177 -59.23 44.46 -11.80
N SER A 178 -59.95 43.37 -11.59
CA SER A 178 -61.41 43.32 -11.67
C SER A 178 -62.08 44.21 -10.62
N ALA A 179 -61.63 44.17 -9.38
CA ALA A 179 -62.15 45.03 -8.31
C ALA A 179 -61.90 46.52 -8.59
N ASN A 180 -60.72 46.87 -9.11
CA ASN A 180 -60.40 48.24 -9.49
C ASN A 180 -61.25 48.73 -10.68
N ALA A 181 -61.50 47.88 -11.67
CA ALA A 181 -62.40 48.20 -12.79
C ALA A 181 -63.84 48.46 -12.31
N GLN A 182 -64.37 47.59 -11.45
CA GLN A 182 -65.70 47.79 -10.84
C GLN A 182 -65.77 49.05 -9.96
N ARG A 183 -64.68 49.40 -9.27
CA ARG A 183 -64.61 50.66 -8.50
C ARG A 183 -64.64 51.87 -9.42
N GLN A 184 -63.89 51.85 -10.53
CA GLN A 184 -63.89 52.91 -11.54
C GLN A 184 -65.28 53.13 -12.15
N GLU A 185 -65.97 52.07 -12.58
CA GLU A 185 -67.35 52.15 -13.08
C GLU A 185 -68.32 52.73 -12.04
N ASN A 186 -68.22 52.30 -10.77
CA ASN A 186 -69.07 52.84 -9.71
C ASN A 186 -68.79 54.31 -9.39
N THR A 187 -67.53 54.77 -9.47
CA THR A 187 -67.20 56.18 -9.30
C THR A 187 -67.66 57.06 -10.46
N GLU A 188 -67.57 56.56 -11.69
CA GLU A 188 -68.09 57.27 -12.88
C GLU A 188 -69.62 57.38 -12.84
N GLN A 189 -70.33 56.33 -12.41
CA GLN A 189 -71.78 56.35 -12.22
C GLN A 189 -72.23 57.29 -11.08
N LYS A 190 -71.48 57.37 -9.97
CA LYS A 190 -71.79 58.30 -8.86
C LYS A 190 -71.46 59.76 -9.19
N GLY A 191 -70.45 60.03 -10.03
CA GLY A 191 -70.10 61.38 -10.48
C GLY A 191 -71.18 62.06 -11.35
N GLY A 192 -71.97 61.27 -12.10
CA GLY A 192 -73.05 61.79 -12.95
C GLY A 192 -74.37 62.08 -12.23
N PHE A 193 -74.62 61.45 -11.07
CA PHE A 193 -75.87 61.60 -10.33
C PHE A 193 -75.86 62.83 -9.41
N PHE A 194 -74.77 63.07 -8.69
CA PHE A 194 -74.65 64.22 -7.77
C PHE A 194 -74.44 65.55 -8.51
N SER A 195 -73.76 65.55 -9.66
CA SER A 195 -73.62 66.74 -10.50
C SER A 195 -74.96 67.22 -11.08
N LYS A 196 -75.88 66.30 -11.40
CA LYS A 196 -77.26 66.61 -11.83
C LYS A 196 -78.18 67.08 -10.69
N LEU A 197 -77.93 66.66 -9.45
CA LEU A 197 -78.76 67.01 -8.28
C LEU A 197 -78.36 68.35 -7.63
N PHE A 198 -77.09 68.75 -7.69
CA PHE A 198 -76.58 69.95 -7.01
C PHE A 198 -75.95 70.99 -7.93
N GLY A 199 -75.85 70.71 -9.23
CA GLY A 199 -75.33 71.64 -10.24
C GLY A 199 -76.38 72.63 -10.75
N LYS A 200 -76.84 73.55 -9.91
CA LYS A 200 -77.47 74.80 -10.36
C LYS A 200 -77.51 75.85 -9.24
N LYS A 201 -76.54 76.77 -9.28
CA LYS A 201 -76.74 78.21 -9.08
C LYS A 201 -75.75 78.93 -9.97
#